data_AF-A0A919JPQ5-F1
#
_entry.id   AF-A0A919JPQ5-F1
#
_cell.length_a   1.000
_cell.length_b   1.000
_cell.length_c   1.000
_cell.angle_alpha   90.00
_cell.angle_beta   90.00
_cell.angle_gamma   90.00
#
_symmetry.space_group_name_H-M   'P 1'
#
loop_
_entity.id
_entity.type
_entity.pdbx_description
1 polymer ?
#
loop_
_entity_poly.entity_id
_entity_poly.type
_entity_poly.pdbx_seq_one_letter_code
_entity_poly.pdbx_strand_id
1 'polypeptide(L)' 'MAKQWSQLQLAHRMREVGAKHRGTATVSSLLIMLSKWENERKSANQYNLHLLAAALDVPVERLNLPVDPDYVF' A
#
# COMPACT_ATOMS: atom_id res chain seq x y z
N MET A 1 13.91 10.64 -9.50
CA MET A 1 13.78 9.17 -9.63
C MET A 1 12.91 8.67 -8.49
N ALA A 2 11.79 8.01 -8.77
CA ALA A 2 11.01 7.36 -7.73
C ALA A 2 11.90 6.29 -7.08
N LYS A 3 11.99 6.28 -5.75
CA LYS A 3 12.76 5.28 -5.00
C LYS A 3 12.20 3.90 -5.38
N GLN A 4 13.02 3.02 -5.95
CA GLN A 4 12.59 1.65 -6.25
C GLN A 4 12.63 0.85 -4.95
N TRP A 5 11.45 0.54 -4.41
CA TRP A 5 11.32 -0.34 -3.26
C TRP A 5 11.16 -1.77 -3.76
N SER A 6 11.87 -2.72 -3.14
CA SER A 6 11.50 -4.13 -3.30
C SER A 6 10.15 -4.39 -2.62
N GLN A 7 9.42 -5.41 -3.07
CA GLN A 7 8.16 -5.82 -2.42
C GLN A 7 8.34 -6.03 -0.90
N LEU A 8 9.49 -6.57 -0.48
CA LEU A 8 9.81 -6.78 0.92
C LEU A 8 9.97 -5.46 1.68
N GLN A 9 10.74 -4.52 1.14
CA GLN A 9 10.93 -3.20 1.75
C GLN A 9 9.58 -2.47 1.86
N LEU A 10 8.75 -2.55 0.82
CA LEU A 10 7.44 -1.93 0.78
C LEU A 10 6.48 -2.57 1.79
N ALA A 11 6.45 -3.90 1.89
CA ALA A 11 5.62 -4.62 2.86
C ALA A 11 6.01 -4.28 4.31
N HIS A 12 7.30 -4.14 4.62
CA HIS A 12 7.75 -3.68 5.93
C HIS A 12 7.26 -2.26 6.21
N ARG A 13 7.35 -1.36 5.23
CA ARG A 13 6.92 0.02 5.39
C ARG A 13 5.41 0.16 5.58
N MET A 14 4.64 -0.57 4.78
CA MET A 14 3.18 -0.65 4.93
C MET A 14 2.80 -1.18 6.31
N ARG A 15 3.53 -2.17 6.84
CA ARG A 15 3.30 -2.69 8.19
C ARG A 15 3.54 -1.62 9.26
N GLU A 16 4.64 -0.87 9.17
CA GLU A 16 4.97 0.21 10.11
C GLU A 16 3.91 1.31 10.13
N VAL A 17 3.41 1.69 8.95
CA VAL A 17 2.34 2.69 8.83
C VAL A 17 1.02 2.13 9.36
N GLY A 18 0.61 0.93 8.93
CA GLY A 18 -0.66 0.32 9.33
C GLY A 18 -0.75 0.07 10.84
N ALA A 19 0.38 -0.24 11.49
CA ALA A 19 0.45 -0.39 12.95
C ALA A 19 0.05 0.88 13.71
N LYS A 20 0.20 2.07 13.10
CA LYS A 20 -0.18 3.35 13.72
C LYS A 20 -1.67 3.66 13.59
N HIS A 21 -2.39 2.99 12.69
CA HIS A 21 -3.74 3.40 12.30
C HIS A 21 -4.85 2.46 12.80
N ARG A 22 -4.75 1.13 12.73
CA ARG A 22 -5.79 0.21 13.28
C ARG A 22 -5.43 -1.30 13.20
N GLY A 23 -4.18 -1.63 13.49
CA GLY A 23 -3.66 -2.99 13.31
C GLY A 23 -3.17 -3.22 11.90
N THR A 24 -2.26 -4.18 11.74
CA THR A 24 -1.51 -4.36 10.50
C THR A 24 -1.61 -5.79 9.99
N ALA A 25 -1.79 -5.94 8.69
CA ALA A 25 -1.53 -7.19 8.00
C ALA A 25 -0.08 -7.64 8.26
N THR A 26 0.14 -8.95 8.28
CA THR A 26 1.50 -9.50 8.38
C THR A 26 2.30 -9.18 7.13
N VAL A 27 3.62 -9.09 7.25
CA VAL A 27 4.52 -8.85 6.10
C VAL A 27 4.26 -9.88 4.98
N SER A 28 4.04 -11.14 5.33
CA SER A 28 3.72 -12.19 4.35
C SER A 28 2.42 -11.95 3.60
N SER A 29 1.38 -11.45 4.30
CA SER A 29 0.10 -11.12 3.65
C SER A 29 0.25 -9.93 2.70
N LEU A 30 1.03 -8.93 3.10
CA LEU A 30 1.35 -7.76 2.28
C LEU A 30 2.17 -8.15 1.04
N LEU A 31 3.15 -9.05 1.18
CA LEU A 31 3.91 -9.59 0.05
C LEU A 31 3.03 -10.30 -0.97
N ILE A 32 2.12 -11.18 -0.51
CA ILE A 32 1.16 -11.87 -1.38
C ILE A 32 0.27 -10.85 -2.10
N MET A 33 -0.20 -9.84 -1.38
CA MET A 33 -1.03 -8.78 -1.94
C MET A 33 -0.30 -7.97 -3.02
N LEU A 34 0.93 -7.51 -2.73
CA LEU A 34 1.76 -6.76 -3.68
C LEU A 34 2.05 -7.59 -4.94
N SER A 35 2.41 -8.86 -4.76
CA SER A 35 2.63 -9.78 -5.88
C SER A 35 1.37 -9.96 -6.75
N LYS A 36 0.18 -10.03 -6.15
CA LYS A 36 -1.10 -10.08 -6.88
C LYS A 36 -1.40 -8.79 -7.63
N TRP A 37 -1.05 -7.63 -7.08
CA TRP A 37 -1.26 -6.36 -7.77
C TRP A 37 -0.34 -6.21 -8.97
N GLU A 38 0.92 -6.61 -8.83
CA GLU A 38 1.90 -6.55 -9.92
C GLU A 38 1.60 -7.57 -11.03
N ASN A 39 1.18 -8.78 -10.69
CA ASN A 39 1.06 -9.90 -11.65
C ASN A 39 -0.37 -10.23 -12.07
N GLU A 40 -1.36 -10.13 -11.18
CA GLU A 40 -2.74 -10.59 -11.43
C GLU A 40 -3.71 -9.46 -11.78
N ARG A 41 -3.25 -8.19 -11.87
CA ARG A 41 -4.09 -6.99 -12.06
C ARG A 41 -5.30 -6.94 -11.11
N LYS A 42 -5.15 -7.44 -9.88
CA LYS A 42 -6.22 -7.33 -8.87
C LYS A 42 -6.31 -5.90 -8.36
N SER A 43 -7.52 -5.36 -8.34
CA SER A 43 -7.79 -4.05 -7.76
C SER A 43 -7.58 -4.09 -6.23
N ALA A 44 -6.74 -3.18 -5.75
CA ALA A 44 -6.62 -2.87 -4.34
C ALA A 44 -7.93 -2.23 -3.82
N ASN A 45 -8.27 -2.48 -2.56
CA ASN A 45 -9.34 -1.72 -1.90
C ASN A 45 -8.81 -0.35 -1.42
N GLN A 46 -9.72 0.56 -1.06
CA GLN A 46 -9.37 1.93 -0.64
C GLN A 46 -8.37 1.93 0.52
N TYR A 47 -8.61 1.13 1.56
CA TYR A 47 -7.69 1.00 2.70
C TYR A 47 -6.25 0.67 2.26
N ASN A 48 -6.07 -0.33 1.40
CA ASN A 48 -4.74 -0.75 0.98
C ASN A 48 -4.08 0.27 0.02
N LEU A 49 -4.87 1.02 -0.75
CA LEU A 49 -4.37 2.12 -1.60
C LEU A 49 -3.87 3.29 -0.76
N HIS A 50 -4.62 3.68 0.26
CA HIS A 50 -4.21 4.71 1.21
C HIS A 50 -2.99 4.28 2.03
N LEU A 51 -2.96 3.01 2.45
CA LEU A 51 -1.80 2.44 3.12
C LEU A 51 -0.55 2.42 2.22
N LEU A 52 -0.72 2.10 0.94
CA LEU A 52 0.37 2.13 -0.05
C LEU A 52 0.88 3.57 -0.26
N ALA A 53 -0.01 4.54 -0.45
CA ALA A 53 0.34 5.94 -0.63
C ALA A 53 1.11 6.49 0.57
N ALA A 54 0.61 6.22 1.79
CA ALA A 54 1.26 6.60 3.03
C ALA A 54 2.62 5.90 3.23
N ALA A 55 2.75 4.64 2.80
CA ALA A 55 4.03 3.91 2.84
C ALA A 55 5.07 4.49 1.86
N LEU A 56 4.62 4.93 0.70
CA LEU A 56 5.44 5.55 -0.34
C LEU A 56 5.72 7.05 -0.10
N ASP A 57 5.07 7.65 0.90
CA ASP A 57 5.14 9.09 1.21
C ASP A 57 4.73 9.95 0.00
N VAL A 58 3.65 9.54 -0.67
CA VAL A 58 3.06 10.26 -1.81
C VAL A 58 1.57 10.49 -1.59
N PRO A 59 1.01 11.56 -2.16
CA PRO A 59 -0.44 11.75 -2.22
C PRO A 59 -1.10 10.55 -2.93
N VAL A 60 -2.24 10.08 -2.42
CA VAL A 60 -2.93 8.89 -2.94
C VAL A 60 -3.37 9.06 -4.40
N GLU A 61 -3.63 10.29 -4.83
CA GLU A 61 -3.99 10.68 -6.20
C GLU A 61 -2.85 10.40 -7.19
N ARG A 62 -1.60 10.39 -6.71
CA ARG A 62 -0.43 10.06 -7.55
C ARG A 62 -0.31 8.57 -7.86
N LEU A 63 -1.12 7.72 -7.25
CA LEU A 63 -1.17 6.29 -7.59
C LEU A 63 -1.83 6.03 -8.96
N ASN A 64 -2.52 7.02 -9.54
CA ASN A 64 -3.25 6.90 -10.81
C ASN A 64 -4.24 5.71 -10.80
N LEU A 65 -4.85 5.47 -9.64
CA LEU A 65 -5.84 4.42 -9.39
C LEU A 65 -7.15 5.10 -8.92
N PRO A 66 -8.32 4.45 -9.08
CA PRO A 66 -9.59 5.00 -8.59
C PRO A 66 -9.61 4.98 -7.06
N VAL A 67 -9.14 6.07 -6.46
CA VAL A 67 -9.02 6.27 -5.01
C VAL A 67 -9.96 7.37 -4.55
N ASP A 68 -10.56 7.18 -3.38
CA ASP A 68 -11.31 8.22 -2.68
C ASP A 68 -10.33 9.05 -1.85
N PRO A 69 -10.04 10.31 -2.20
CA PRO A 69 -9.07 11.14 -1.47
C PRO A 69 -9.52 11.48 -0.04
N ASP A 70 -10.81 11.40 0.26
CA ASP A 70 -11.40 11.75 1.56
C ASP A 70 -11.49 10.55 2.53
N TYR A 71 -10.94 9.40 2.15
CA TYR A 71 -10.95 8.21 3.00
C TYR A 71 -10.14 8.40 4.29
N VAL A 72 -10.74 8.06 5.42
CA VAL A 72 -10.12 8.10 6.76
C VAL A 72 -9.85 6.68 7.26
N PHE A 73 -8.63 6.44 7.74
CA PHE A 73 -8.13 5.14 8.24
C PHE A 73 -8.90 4.55 9.44
#